data_AF-A0A918CJC3-F1
#
_entry.id   AF-A0A918CJC3-F1
#
_cell.length_a   1.000
_cell.length_b   1.000
_cell.length_c   1.000
_cell.angle_alpha   90.00
_cell.angle_beta   90.00
_cell.angle_gamma   90.00
#
_symmetry.space_group_name_H-M   'P 1'
#
loop_
_entity.id
_entity.type
_entity.pdbx_description
1 polymer ?
#
loop_
_entity_poly.entity_id
_entity_poly.type
_entity_poly.pdbx_seq_one_letter_code
_entity_poly.pdbx_strand_id
1 'polypeptide(L)'
;MTDHAAAPQAQVLMKPLKRFAPSHYEIQVDGHLDAGHSVWLGQLTLRRGRAVTSLRGALADQAALYGVLSMLQTMGVVLLAVSRLEDTE
;
A
#
# COMPACT_ATOMS: atom_id res chain seq x y z
N MET A 1 26.82 33.14 40.79
CA MET A 1 26.84 31.67 40.82
C MET A 1 25.40 31.21 40.77
N THR A 2 24.85 31.06 39.55
CA THR A 2 23.54 30.45 39.36
C THR A 2 23.64 29.62 38.07
N ASP A 3 23.52 28.32 38.29
CA ASP A 3 23.66 27.23 37.36
C ASP A 3 22.58 27.31 36.27
N HIS A 4 23.01 27.44 35.01
CA HIS A 4 22.10 27.36 33.87
C HIS A 4 21.88 25.88 33.55
N ALA A 5 20.99 25.25 34.31
CA ALA A 5 20.59 23.86 34.11
C ALA A 5 20.00 23.72 32.70
N ALA A 6 20.80 23.14 31.79
CA ALA A 6 20.39 22.78 30.45
C ALA A 6 19.29 21.71 30.56
N ALA A 7 18.07 22.06 30.15
CA ALA A 7 16.98 21.09 30.01
C ALA A 7 17.44 19.95 29.08
N PRO A 8 17.16 18.68 29.41
CA PRO A 8 17.51 17.58 28.54
C PRO A 8 16.66 17.69 27.27
N GLN A 9 17.32 17.96 26.15
CA GLN A 9 16.67 17.87 24.85
C GLN A 9 16.30 16.42 24.62
N ALA A 10 15.04 16.08 24.88
CA ALA A 10 14.47 14.78 24.60
C ALA A 10 14.52 14.57 23.08
N GLN A 11 15.59 13.92 22.65
CA GLN A 11 15.79 13.53 21.27
C GLN A 11 14.72 12.50 20.97
N VAL A 12 13.65 12.93 20.28
CA VAL A 12 12.61 12.05 19.76
C VAL A 12 13.34 11.02 18.90
N LEU A 13 13.48 9.80 19.41
CA LEU A 13 14.00 8.67 18.67
C LEU A 13 12.99 8.38 17.56
N MET A 14 13.10 9.11 16.45
CA MET A 14 12.36 8.83 15.22
C MET A 14 12.79 7.42 14.83
N LYS A 15 11.89 6.45 15.06
CA LYS A 15 12.05 5.10 14.53
C LYS A 15 12.38 5.26 13.04
N PRO A 16 13.50 4.69 12.56
CA PRO A 16 13.87 4.83 11.17
C PRO A 16 12.71 4.35 10.31
N LEU A 17 12.38 5.14 9.28
CA LEU A 17 11.34 4.79 8.33
C LEU A 17 11.64 3.39 7.78
N LYS A 18 10.67 2.48 7.91
CA LYS A 18 10.82 1.11 7.40
C LYS A 18 11.03 1.21 5.89
N ARG A 19 12.21 0.79 5.41
CA ARG A 19 12.48 0.69 3.97
C ARG A 19 11.52 -0.33 3.36
N PHE A 20 11.17 -0.12 2.09
CA PHE A 20 10.29 -1.05 1.41
C PHE A 20 10.97 -2.42 1.31
N ALA A 21 10.18 -3.44 1.61
CA ALA A 21 10.51 -4.84 1.39
C ALA A 21 9.32 -5.44 0.64
N PRO A 22 9.54 -6.52 -0.15
CA PRO A 22 8.45 -7.25 -0.76
C PRO A 22 7.36 -7.54 0.26
N SER A 23 6.09 -7.27 -0.08
CA SER A 23 4.98 -7.43 0.86
C SER A 23 3.68 -7.69 0.14
N HIS A 24 2.78 -8.38 0.84
CA HIS A 24 1.42 -8.58 0.40
C HIS A 24 0.63 -7.27 0.57
N TYR A 25 -0.16 -6.94 -0.45
CA TYR A 25 -1.07 -5.80 -0.41
C TYR A 25 -2.49 -6.26 -0.70
N GLU A 26 -3.44 -5.54 -0.13
CA GLU A 26 -4.83 -5.50 -0.54
C GLU A 26 -5.16 -4.11 -1.06
N ILE A 27 -5.67 -4.05 -2.29
CA ILE A 27 -6.14 -2.83 -2.94
C ILE A 27 -7.62 -2.99 -3.23
N GLN A 28 -8.44 -2.05 -2.76
CA GLN A 28 -9.88 -2.07 -2.92
C GLN A 28 -10.32 -0.93 -3.83
N VAL A 29 -11.17 -1.24 -4.80
CA VAL A 29 -11.74 -0.26 -5.74
C VAL A 29 -13.25 -0.39 -5.84
N ASP A 30 -13.91 0.71 -6.14
CA ASP A 30 -15.35 0.75 -6.38
C ASP A 30 -15.70 0.13 -7.74
N GLY A 31 -16.75 -0.66 -7.77
CA GLY A 31 -17.22 -1.37 -8.96
C GLY A 31 -16.44 -2.65 -9.28
N HIS A 32 -16.67 -3.15 -10.51
CA HIS A 32 -16.07 -4.37 -11.02
C HIS A 32 -14.97 -4.05 -12.03
N LEU A 33 -13.78 -4.59 -11.79
CA LEU A 33 -12.71 -4.59 -12.80
C LEU A 33 -13.06 -5.61 -13.87
N ASP A 34 -13.11 -5.13 -15.12
CA ASP A 34 -13.43 -5.95 -16.27
C ASP A 34 -12.26 -6.88 -16.63
N ALA A 35 -12.60 -8.08 -17.13
CA ALA A 35 -11.61 -9.15 -17.36
C ALA A 35 -10.61 -8.82 -18.49
N GLY A 36 -10.91 -7.82 -19.33
CA GLY A 36 -10.11 -7.46 -20.50
C GLY A 36 -8.67 -7.03 -20.18
N HIS A 37 -8.36 -6.76 -18.91
CA HIS A 37 -7.05 -6.30 -18.49
C HIS A 37 -6.34 -7.26 -17.52
N SER A 38 -6.73 -8.53 -17.43
CA SER A 38 -6.12 -9.48 -16.49
C SER A 38 -4.60 -9.66 -16.62
N VAL A 39 -4.00 -9.28 -17.76
CA VAL A 39 -2.55 -9.41 -18.00
C VAL A 39 -1.69 -8.54 -17.08
N TRP A 40 -2.17 -7.36 -16.67
CA TRP A 40 -1.39 -6.47 -15.80
C TRP A 40 -1.49 -6.82 -14.32
N LEU A 41 -2.49 -7.62 -13.95
CA LEU A 41 -2.67 -8.06 -12.56
C LEU A 41 -1.48 -8.90 -12.09
N GLY A 42 -0.71 -9.50 -13.00
CA GLY A 42 0.52 -10.22 -12.66
C GLY A 42 0.26 -11.34 -11.63
N GLN A 43 0.79 -11.17 -10.41
CA GLN A 43 0.58 -12.11 -9.28
C GLN A 43 -0.56 -11.68 -8.34
N LEU A 44 -1.30 -10.62 -8.68
CA LEU A 44 -2.46 -10.17 -7.91
C LEU A 44 -3.67 -11.05 -8.23
N THR A 45 -4.25 -11.62 -7.18
CA THR A 45 -5.53 -12.30 -7.22
C THR A 45 -6.65 -11.26 -7.13
N LEU A 46 -7.56 -11.28 -8.10
CA LEU A 46 -8.74 -10.44 -8.14
C LEU A 46 -9.92 -11.16 -7.49
N ARG A 47 -10.56 -10.52 -6.51
CA ARG A 47 -11.80 -10.98 -5.87
C ARG A 47 -12.89 -9.95 -6.10
N ARG A 48 -13.96 -10.33 -6.81
CA ARG A 48 -15.14 -9.47 -7.02
C ARG A 48 -16.12 -9.64 -5.87
N GLY A 49 -16.39 -8.56 -5.15
CA GLY A 49 -17.54 -8.42 -4.26
C GLY A 49 -18.76 -7.90 -5.01
N ARG A 50 -19.85 -7.60 -4.29
CA ARG A 50 -21.07 -7.04 -4.91
C ARG A 50 -20.88 -5.65 -5.51
N ALA A 51 -20.14 -4.79 -4.82
CA ALA A 51 -19.90 -3.40 -5.24
C ALA A 51 -18.41 -3.01 -5.22
N VAL A 52 -17.54 -3.88 -4.67
CA VAL A 52 -16.11 -3.60 -4.49
C VAL A 52 -15.31 -4.72 -5.12
N THR A 53 -14.21 -4.38 -5.80
CA THR A 53 -13.22 -5.35 -6.23
C THR A 53 -11.98 -5.25 -5.36
N SER A 54 -11.48 -6.39 -4.88
CA SER A 54 -10.24 -6.48 -4.10
C SER A 54 -9.16 -7.15 -4.92
N LEU A 55 -8.01 -6.50 -5.04
CA LEU A 55 -6.78 -7.03 -5.61
C LEU A 55 -5.82 -7.39 -4.48
N ARG A 56 -5.40 -8.65 -4.41
CA ARG A 56 -4.52 -9.14 -3.34
C ARG A 56 -3.31 -9.87 -3.90
N GLY A 57 -2.12 -9.58 -3.39
CA GLY A 57 -0.93 -10.35 -3.73
C GLY A 57 0.36 -9.66 -3.35
N ALA A 58 1.47 -10.37 -3.56
CA ALA A 58 2.81 -9.86 -3.29
C ALA A 58 3.23 -8.84 -4.34
N LEU A 59 3.77 -7.71 -3.87
CA LEU A 59 4.41 -6.71 -4.72
C LEU A 59 5.89 -6.60 -4.30
N ALA A 60 6.78 -6.67 -5.29
CA ALA A 60 8.22 -6.73 -5.07
C ALA A 60 8.80 -5.43 -4.48
N ASP A 61 8.27 -4.29 -4.94
CA ASP A 61 8.74 -2.96 -4.55
C ASP A 61 7.62 -1.90 -4.64
N GLN A 62 7.97 -0.65 -4.30
CA GLN A 62 7.06 0.50 -4.45
C GLN A 62 6.71 0.77 -5.92
N ALA A 63 7.62 0.52 -6.87
CA ALA A 63 7.35 0.78 -8.28
C ALA A 63 6.24 -0.12 -8.81
N ALA A 64 6.23 -1.40 -8.40
CA ALA A 64 5.15 -2.34 -8.70
C ALA A 64 3.80 -1.87 -8.12
N LEU A 65 3.79 -1.37 -6.87
CA LEU A 65 2.58 -0.81 -6.24
C LEU A 65 2.06 0.41 -7.02
N TYR A 66 2.92 1.39 -7.28
CA TYR A 66 2.51 2.59 -8.01
C TYR A 66 2.12 2.30 -9.47
N GLY A 67 2.72 1.29 -10.10
CA GLY A 67 2.30 0.82 -11.42
C GLY A 67 0.85 0.33 -11.43
N VAL A 68 0.46 -0.46 -10.42
CA VAL A 68 -0.92 -0.90 -10.23
C VAL A 68 -1.86 0.27 -10.00
N LEU A 69 -1.52 1.18 -9.09
CA LEU A 69 -2.37 2.35 -8.78
C LEU A 69 -2.55 3.28 -9.99
N SER A 70 -1.49 3.49 -10.77
CA SER A 70 -1.54 4.24 -12.02
C SER A 70 -2.50 3.62 -13.02
N MET A 71 -2.52 2.28 -13.10
CA MET A 71 -3.41 1.58 -14.02
C MET A 71 -4.89 1.65 -13.59
N LEU A 72 -5.15 1.54 -12.28
CA LEU A 72 -6.46 1.80 -11.70
C LEU A 72 -6.94 3.22 -12.03
N GLN A 73 -6.06 4.22 -11.87
CA GLN A 73 -6.37 5.60 -12.22
C GLN A 73 -6.62 5.79 -13.73
N THR A 74 -5.87 5.11 -14.59
CA THR A 74 -6.07 5.13 -16.05
C THR A 74 -7.41 4.55 -16.48
N MET A 75 -7.91 3.52 -15.77
CA MET A 75 -9.25 2.95 -16.01
C MET A 75 -10.39 3.82 -15.45
N GLY A 76 -10.06 4.89 -14.71
CA GLY A 76 -11.06 5.75 -14.07
C GLY A 76 -11.80 5.08 -12.91
N VAL A 77 -11.27 4.00 -12.34
CA VAL A 77 -11.89 3.35 -11.18
C VAL A 77 -11.56 4.11 -9.90
N VAL A 78 -12.53 4.19 -8.98
CA VAL A 78 -12.35 4.87 -7.70
C VAL A 78 -11.56 3.97 -6.75
N LEU A 79 -10.40 4.44 -6.32
CA LEU A 79 -9.60 3.78 -5.29
C LEU A 79 -10.23 4.00 -3.92
N LEU A 80 -10.58 2.91 -3.22
CA LEU A 80 -11.20 2.96 -1.90
C LEU A 80 -10.18 2.79 -0.79
N ALA A 81 -9.28 1.82 -0.92
CA ALA A 81 -8.26 1.55 0.09
C ALA A 81 -7.01 0.89 -0.50
N VAL A 82 -5.86 1.15 0.14
CA VAL A 82 -4.60 0.44 -0.07
C VAL A 82 -4.09 0.03 1.30
N SER A 83 -4.03 -1.27 1.54
CA SER A 83 -3.58 -1.84 2.82
C SER A 83 -2.40 -2.76 2.57
N ARG A 84 -1.30 -2.54 3.30
CA ARG A 84 -0.24 -3.54 3.39
C ARG A 84 -0.73 -4.63 4.34
N LEU A 85 -0.74 -5.86 3.86
CA LEU A 85 -1.02 -7.03 4.69
C LEU A 85 0.29 -7.37 5.40
N GLU A 86 0.25 -7.43 6.72
CA GLU A 86 1.30 -8.09 7.47
C GLU A 86 1.25 -9.59 7.14
N ASP A 87 2.41 -10.17 6.80
CA ASP A 87 2.53 -11.62 6.83
C ASP A 87 2.25 -12.02 8.27
N THR A 88 1.06 -12.57 8.51
CA THR A 88 0.75 -13.24 9.75
C THR A 88 1.56 -14.53 9.69
N GLU A 89 2.79 -14.49 10.23
CA GLU A 89 3.55 -15.68 10.57
C GLU A 89 2.74 -16.61 11.49
#